data_AF-A0A0F9H0D2-F1
#
_entry.id   AF-A0A0F9H0D2-F1
#
_cell.length_a   1.000
_cell.length_b   1.000
_cell.length_c   1.000
_cell.angle_alpha   90.00
_cell.angle_beta   90.00
_cell.angle_gamma   90.00
#
_symmetry.space_group_name_H-M   'P 1'
#
loop_
_entity.id
_entity.type
_entity.pdbx_description
1 polymer ?
#
loop_
_entity_poly.entity_id
_entity_poly.type
_entity_poly.pdbx_seq_one_letter_code
_entity_poly.pdbx_strand_id
1 'polypeptide(L)'
;MEEYRRFTISLQQDLYKKFEDFRNRIGLSRSDAIRKAMNLFMTQDINISVSSENVVGCITILMSHQHFESTETHSHEHRQGFKHDHEYSSRPTYANVQQTDEILKNDIQHHFHDIIISTMHVHLEYKRCLEIIAVAGAFKDVKKLRDGLQKLTSVLSLGFFILDRDIVEE
;
A
#
# COMPACT_ATOMS: atom_id res chain seq x y z
N MET A 1 -31.10 -11.97 -10.56
CA MET A 1 -30.46 -13.28 -10.39
C MET A 1 -29.18 -13.23 -11.21
N GLU A 2 -28.00 -13.41 -10.59
CA GLU A 2 -26.75 -13.53 -11.34
C GLU A 2 -26.78 -14.79 -12.22
N GLU A 3 -26.60 -14.64 -13.53
CA GLU A 3 -26.62 -15.75 -14.48
C GLU A 3 -25.22 -16.37 -14.59
N TYR A 4 -25.01 -17.54 -13.97
CA TYR A 4 -23.72 -18.24 -14.04
C TYR A 4 -23.58 -19.03 -15.35
N ARG A 5 -22.50 -18.79 -16.12
CA ARG A 5 -22.09 -19.62 -17.26
C ARG A 5 -21.10 -20.71 -16.81
N ARG A 6 -21.37 -21.96 -17.20
CA ARG A 6 -20.45 -23.10 -16.98
C ARG A 6 -19.64 -23.36 -18.25
N PHE A 7 -18.33 -23.50 -18.09
CA PHE A 7 -17.42 -23.83 -19.17
C PHE A 7 -16.42 -24.89 -18.71
N THR A 8 -15.85 -25.63 -19.66
CA THR A 8 -14.85 -26.67 -19.41
C THR A 8 -13.49 -26.16 -19.86
N ILE A 9 -12.46 -26.39 -19.05
CA ILE A 9 -11.07 -26.03 -19.36
C ILE A 9 -10.23 -27.28 -19.54
N SER A 10 -9.33 -27.25 -20.53
CA SER A 10 -8.32 -28.29 -20.75
C SER A 10 -6.98 -27.81 -20.20
N LEU A 11 -6.36 -28.60 -19.33
CA LEU A 11 -5.09 -28.28 -18.68
C LEU A 11 -4.11 -29.45 -18.82
N GLN A 12 -2.80 -29.16 -18.86
CA GLN A 12 -1.79 -30.20 -18.76
C GLN A 12 -1.88 -30.91 -17.40
N GLN A 13 -1.66 -32.23 -17.39
CA GLN A 13 -1.84 -33.06 -16.18
C GLN A 13 -0.97 -32.61 -15.00
N ASP A 14 0.26 -32.18 -15.26
CA ASP A 14 1.17 -31.68 -14.21
C ASP A 14 0.67 -30.36 -13.61
N LEU A 15 0.22 -29.43 -14.45
CA LEU A 15 -0.36 -28.16 -14.00
C LEU A 15 -1.64 -28.38 -13.18
N TYR A 16 -2.50 -29.30 -13.62
CA TYR A 16 -3.71 -29.68 -12.88
C TYR A 16 -3.37 -30.17 -11.47
N LYS A 17 -2.40 -31.09 -11.33
CA LYS A 17 -1.98 -31.58 -10.00
C LYS A 17 -1.44 -30.47 -9.11
N LYS A 18 -0.51 -29.66 -9.63
CA LYS A 18 0.05 -28.50 -8.90
C LYS A 18 -1.05 -27.54 -8.43
N PHE A 19 -2.05 -27.29 -9.28
CA PHE A 19 -3.17 -26.42 -8.95
C PHE A 19 -4.09 -27.04 -7.89
N GLU A 20 -4.40 -28.34 -7.99
CA GLU A 20 -5.21 -29.05 -7.00
C GLU A 20 -4.55 -29.04 -5.61
N ASP A 21 -3.24 -29.30 -5.55
CA ASP A 21 -2.47 -29.25 -4.31
C ASP A 21 -2.44 -27.84 -3.70
N PHE A 22 -2.20 -26.84 -4.55
CA PHE A 22 -2.21 -25.43 -4.15
C PHE A 22 -3.57 -25.02 -3.59
N ARG A 23 -4.67 -25.24 -4.31
CA ARG A 23 -6.01 -24.83 -3.86
C ARG A 23 -6.44 -25.54 -2.58
N ASN A 24 -6.05 -26.82 -2.40
CA ASN A 24 -6.37 -27.59 -1.21
C ASN A 24 -5.63 -27.02 0.02
N ARG A 25 -4.36 -26.63 -0.16
CA ARG A 25 -3.56 -26.00 0.92
C ARG A 25 -4.17 -24.69 1.41
N ILE A 26 -4.77 -23.90 0.52
CA ILE A 26 -5.42 -22.62 0.85
C ILE A 26 -6.93 -22.75 1.10
N GLY A 27 -7.48 -23.96 1.07
CA GLY A 27 -8.89 -24.25 1.39
C GLY A 27 -9.91 -23.73 0.38
N LEU A 28 -9.54 -23.53 -0.90
CA LEU A 28 -10.45 -23.00 -1.92
C LEU A 28 -11.12 -24.09 -2.76
N SER A 29 -12.38 -23.85 -3.11
CA SER A 29 -13.08 -24.64 -4.14
C SER A 29 -12.46 -24.39 -5.52
N ARG A 30 -12.55 -25.37 -6.44
CA ARG A 30 -12.04 -25.22 -7.81
C ARG A 30 -12.60 -23.97 -8.49
N SER A 31 -13.93 -23.80 -8.46
CA SER A 31 -14.60 -22.66 -9.11
C SER A 31 -14.17 -21.32 -8.51
N ASP A 32 -13.94 -21.24 -7.20
CA ASP A 32 -13.48 -20.01 -6.57
C ASP A 32 -12.01 -19.72 -6.90
N ALA A 33 -11.15 -20.74 -6.86
CA ALA A 33 -9.75 -20.58 -7.23
C ALA A 33 -9.58 -20.17 -8.70
N ILE A 34 -10.34 -20.77 -9.63
CA ILE A 34 -10.34 -20.39 -11.04
C ILE A 34 -10.89 -18.98 -11.22
N ARG A 35 -12.01 -18.62 -10.58
CA ARG A 35 -12.57 -17.27 -10.68
C ARG A 35 -11.60 -16.21 -10.16
N LYS A 36 -10.97 -16.45 -9.01
CA LYS A 36 -9.93 -15.55 -8.45
C LYS A 36 -8.72 -15.45 -9.38
N ALA A 37 -8.28 -16.56 -9.97
CA ALA A 37 -7.19 -16.54 -10.95
C ALA A 37 -7.56 -15.75 -12.21
N MET A 38 -8.78 -15.90 -12.72
CA MET A 38 -9.28 -15.14 -13.87
C MET A 38 -9.37 -13.64 -13.55
N ASN A 39 -9.96 -13.27 -12.41
CA ASN A 39 -10.05 -11.87 -11.98
C ASN A 39 -8.66 -11.25 -11.79
N LEU A 40 -7.73 -11.99 -11.19
CA LEU A 40 -6.35 -11.53 -11.00
C LEU A 40 -5.65 -11.36 -12.34
N PHE A 41 -5.77 -12.33 -13.25
CA PHE A 41 -5.18 -12.27 -14.57
C PHE A 41 -5.75 -11.11 -15.39
N MET A 42 -7.07 -10.93 -15.39
CA MET A 42 -7.72 -9.78 -16.02
C MET A 42 -7.22 -8.46 -15.41
N THR A 43 -7.10 -8.36 -14.09
CA THR A 43 -6.56 -7.15 -13.43
C THR A 43 -5.11 -6.85 -13.82
N GLN A 44 -4.30 -7.89 -14.06
CA GLN A 44 -2.90 -7.75 -14.47
C GLN A 44 -2.75 -7.39 -15.96
N ASP A 45 -3.61 -7.93 -16.83
CA ASP A 45 -3.57 -7.74 -18.30
C ASP A 45 -4.48 -6.61 -18.80
N ILE A 46 -5.34 -6.05 -17.95
CA ILE A 46 -5.92 -4.73 -18.15
C ILE A 46 -4.73 -3.76 -18.13
N ASN A 47 -4.20 -3.52 -19.33
CA ASN A 47 -3.47 -2.31 -19.62
C ASN A 47 -4.38 -1.18 -19.18
N ILE A 48 -4.20 -0.65 -17.96
CA ILE A 48 -4.74 0.63 -17.59
C ILE A 48 -4.28 1.53 -18.73
N SER A 49 -5.22 1.93 -19.58
CA SER A 49 -4.89 2.81 -20.67
C SER A 49 -4.23 4.00 -20.00
N VAL A 50 -3.05 4.42 -20.48
CA VAL A 50 -2.32 5.55 -19.86
C VAL A 50 -3.20 6.82 -19.79
N SER A 51 -4.35 6.80 -20.48
CA SER A 51 -5.45 7.76 -20.54
C SER A 51 -6.64 7.55 -19.59
N SER A 52 -6.65 6.58 -18.66
CA SER A 52 -7.79 6.44 -17.73
C SER A 52 -7.85 7.61 -16.75
N GLU A 53 -8.95 8.36 -16.78
CA GLU A 53 -9.20 9.54 -15.93
C GLU A 53 -9.81 9.15 -14.57
N ASN A 54 -10.27 7.90 -14.41
CA ASN A 54 -11.04 7.47 -13.24
C ASN A 54 -10.52 6.15 -12.68
N VAL A 55 -9.34 6.19 -12.05
CA VAL A 55 -8.76 5.01 -11.39
C VAL A 55 -8.91 5.07 -9.88
N VAL A 56 -8.92 3.89 -9.25
CA VAL A 56 -8.84 3.72 -7.79
C VAL A 56 -7.76 2.73 -7.46
N GLY A 57 -7.06 2.95 -6.35
CA GLY A 57 -6.22 1.90 -5.80
C GLY A 57 -5.44 2.33 -4.58
N CYS A 58 -4.26 1.74 -4.41
CA CYS A 58 -3.37 2.06 -3.31
C CYS A 58 -1.89 2.03 -3.70
N ILE A 59 -1.14 2.92 -3.07
CA ILE A 59 0.32 2.92 -3.07
C ILE A 59 0.74 2.46 -1.69
N THR A 60 1.48 1.36 -1.62
CA THR A 60 2.02 0.84 -0.37
C THR A 60 3.53 1.08 -0.38
N ILE A 61 4.06 1.75 0.64
CA ILE A 61 5.50 1.98 0.76
C ILE A 61 6.01 1.45 2.09
N LEU A 62 7.07 0.65 2.02
CA LEU A 62 7.88 0.30 3.17
C LEU A 62 9.02 1.31 3.23
N MET A 63 9.14 2.02 4.34
CA MET A 63 10.13 3.08 4.50
C MET A 63 10.94 2.95 5.78
N SER A 64 12.10 3.59 5.77
CA SER A 64 12.88 3.84 6.97
C SER A 64 12.76 5.31 7.37
N HIS A 65 12.26 5.62 8.57
CA HIS A 65 12.14 6.99 9.08
C HIS A 65 12.91 7.19 10.38
N GLN A 66 13.20 8.46 10.71
CA GLN A 66 13.74 8.84 12.01
C GLN A 66 12.73 9.70 12.76
N HIS A 67 12.52 9.40 14.03
CA HIS A 67 11.68 10.23 14.90
C HIS A 67 12.38 11.57 15.17
N PHE A 68 11.57 12.63 15.30
CA PHE A 68 12.01 13.87 15.91
C PHE A 68 12.11 13.64 17.42
N GLU A 69 13.28 13.19 17.88
CA GLU A 69 13.55 13.06 19.31
C GLU A 69 13.66 14.46 19.92
N SER A 70 12.87 14.73 20.97
CA SER A 70 13.16 15.81 21.92
C SER A 70 14.45 15.44 22.66
N THR A 71 15.37 16.39 22.84
CA THR A 71 16.67 16.22 23.51
C THR A 71 16.60 15.87 25.01
N GLU A 72 15.51 15.29 25.49
CA GLU A 72 15.37 14.90 26.89
C GLU A 72 15.85 13.46 27.09
N THR A 73 17.06 13.33 27.63
CA THR A 73 17.58 12.07 28.14
C THR A 73 16.71 11.58 29.29
N HIS A 74 15.82 10.62 29.04
CA HIS A 74 15.08 9.95 30.11
C HIS A 74 15.87 8.72 30.60
N SER A 75 16.48 8.83 31.77
CA SER A 75 16.98 7.66 32.52
C SER A 75 15.81 6.99 33.23
N HIS A 76 15.52 5.73 32.92
CA HIS A 76 14.46 4.96 33.59
C HIS A 76 15.06 4.01 34.65
N GLU A 77 14.74 4.24 35.93
CA GLU A 77 14.72 3.19 36.97
C GLU A 77 13.27 2.71 37.13
N HIS A 78 12.99 1.45 36.76
CA HIS A 78 11.65 0.89 36.92
C HIS A 78 11.42 0.39 38.36
N ARG A 79 10.53 1.07 39.09
CA ARG A 79 9.70 0.43 40.12
C ARG A 79 8.23 0.80 39.91
N GLN A 80 7.47 -0.24 39.55
CA GLN A 80 6.01 -0.41 39.51
C GLN A 80 5.11 0.84 39.63
N GLY A 81 4.25 1.02 38.61
CA GLY A 81 2.81 1.22 38.88
C GLY A 81 2.16 2.57 38.60
N PHE A 82 2.76 3.49 37.83
CA PHE A 82 2.10 4.77 37.51
C PHE A 82 1.88 4.98 36.01
N LYS A 83 0.66 5.42 35.65
CA LYS A 83 0.38 6.08 34.38
C LYS A 83 1.18 7.38 34.36
N HIS A 84 1.95 7.61 33.32
CA HIS A 84 2.65 8.87 33.11
C HIS A 84 2.12 9.53 31.84
N ASP A 85 1.80 10.82 31.95
CA ASP A 85 1.45 11.64 30.80
C ASP A 85 2.72 11.93 30.00
N HIS A 86 2.67 11.69 28.69
CA HIS A 86 3.73 12.11 27.78
C HIS A 86 3.67 13.63 27.66
N GLU A 87 4.60 14.34 28.30
CA GLU A 87 4.75 15.79 28.14
C GLU A 87 5.34 16.07 26.74
N TYR A 88 4.50 15.96 25.71
CA TYR A 88 4.90 16.25 24.34
C TYR A 88 5.09 17.77 24.18
N SER A 89 6.34 18.20 24.07
CA SER A 89 6.70 19.61 23.87
C SER A 89 6.74 19.93 22.38
N SER A 90 5.77 20.70 21.87
CA SER A 90 5.72 21.16 20.46
C SER A 90 6.71 22.29 20.17
N ARG A 91 7.94 22.23 20.71
CA ARG A 91 8.96 23.25 20.49
C ARG A 91 9.51 23.15 19.07
N PRO A 92 9.72 24.28 18.37
CA PRO A 92 10.39 24.27 17.07
C PRO A 92 11.78 23.64 17.21
N THR A 93 12.10 22.66 16.37
CA THR A 93 13.42 22.04 16.29
C THR A 93 13.90 22.01 14.84
N TYR A 94 15.21 21.97 14.65
CA TYR A 94 15.79 21.86 13.31
C TYR A 94 15.73 20.41 12.82
N ALA A 95 15.18 20.20 11.63
CA ALA A 95 15.21 18.90 10.97
C ALA A 95 16.64 18.58 10.52
N ASN A 96 17.11 17.37 10.83
CA ASN A 96 18.37 16.86 10.31
C ASN A 96 18.21 16.42 8.84
N VAL A 97 19.34 16.22 8.13
CA VAL A 97 19.32 15.80 6.71
C VAL A 97 18.54 14.48 6.52
N GLN A 98 18.56 13.59 7.52
CA GLN A 98 17.90 12.28 7.50
C GLN A 98 16.37 12.39 7.69
N GLN A 99 15.86 13.51 8.20
CA GLN A 99 14.42 13.83 8.37
C GLN A 99 13.83 14.56 7.15
N THR A 100 14.67 14.97 6.20
CA THR A 100 14.25 15.70 4.98
C THR A 100 13.24 14.89 4.17
N ASP A 101 13.44 13.58 4.05
CA ASP A 101 12.55 12.72 3.26
C ASP A 101 11.15 12.62 3.87
N GLU A 102 10.99 12.73 5.19
CA GLU A 102 9.67 12.77 5.83
C GLU A 102 8.93 14.07 5.51
N ILE A 103 9.64 15.20 5.55
CA ILE A 103 9.09 16.52 5.19
C ILE A 103 8.71 16.52 3.71
N LEU A 104 9.63 16.07 2.85
CA LEU A 104 9.42 16.01 1.40
C LEU A 104 8.29 15.04 1.04
N LYS A 105 8.16 13.91 1.74
CA LYS A 105 7.03 12.99 1.58
C LYS A 105 5.70 13.68 1.86
N ASN A 106 5.61 14.38 3.00
CA ASN A 106 4.40 15.11 3.36
C ASN A 106 4.08 16.18 2.31
N ASP A 107 5.09 16.92 1.85
CA ASP A 107 4.95 17.93 0.80
C ASP A 107 4.45 17.30 -0.52
N ILE A 108 5.05 16.19 -0.97
CA ILE A 108 4.58 15.44 -2.15
C ILE A 108 3.11 15.04 -1.96
N GLN A 109 2.74 14.42 -0.84
CA GLN A 109 1.36 14.02 -0.60
C GLN A 109 0.40 15.21 -0.59
N HIS A 110 0.80 16.34 -0.01
CA HIS A 110 0.01 17.56 0.01
C HIS A 110 -0.21 18.12 -1.40
N HIS A 111 0.78 18.04 -2.30
CA HIS A 111 0.61 18.43 -3.71
C HIS A 111 -0.39 17.55 -4.48
N PHE A 112 -0.63 16.33 -4.02
CA PHE A 112 -1.57 15.38 -4.62
C PHE A 112 -2.80 15.13 -3.72
N HIS A 113 -3.14 16.06 -2.81
CA HIS A 113 -4.21 15.85 -1.83
C HIS A 113 -5.57 15.57 -2.48
N ASP A 114 -5.82 16.08 -3.69
CA ASP A 114 -7.08 15.90 -4.42
C ASP A 114 -7.34 14.45 -4.83
N ILE A 115 -6.27 13.68 -5.02
CA ILE A 115 -6.36 12.27 -5.44
C ILE A 115 -6.10 11.31 -4.28
N ILE A 116 -5.66 11.78 -3.11
CA ILE A 116 -5.41 10.96 -1.92
C ILE A 116 -6.69 10.94 -1.08
N ILE A 117 -7.28 9.76 -0.95
CA ILE A 117 -8.47 9.56 -0.10
C ILE A 117 -8.05 9.52 1.36
N SER A 118 -7.00 8.75 1.67
CA SER A 118 -6.52 8.55 3.03
C SER A 118 -5.13 7.94 3.04
N THR A 119 -4.37 8.24 4.08
CA THR A 119 -3.07 7.64 4.36
C THR A 119 -3.12 6.91 5.70
N MET A 120 -2.66 5.66 5.72
CA MET A 120 -2.48 4.86 6.93
C MET A 120 -1.00 4.59 7.14
N HIS A 121 -0.48 4.93 8.33
CA HIS A 121 0.93 4.73 8.70
C HIS A 121 1.03 3.76 9.88
N VAL A 122 1.86 2.73 9.72
CA VAL A 122 2.03 1.65 10.69
C VAL A 122 3.51 1.51 11.03
N HIS A 123 3.88 1.72 12.28
CA HIS A 123 5.23 1.43 12.77
C HIS A 123 5.44 -0.08 12.86
N LEU A 124 6.42 -0.60 12.11
CA LEU A 124 6.85 -2.00 12.20
C LEU A 124 7.95 -2.15 13.25
N GLU A 125 8.85 -1.17 13.32
CA GLU A 125 9.95 -1.05 14.28
C GLU A 125 10.22 0.45 14.54
N TYR A 126 11.21 0.77 15.39
CA TYR A 126 11.57 2.15 15.72
C TYR A 126 11.90 3.03 14.50
N LYS A 127 12.53 2.46 13.47
CA LYS A 127 12.95 3.18 12.27
C LYS A 127 12.25 2.71 11.01
N ARG A 128 11.27 1.82 11.08
CA ARG A 128 10.65 1.22 9.89
C ARG A 128 9.15 1.33 9.96
N CYS A 129 8.56 1.80 8.86
CA CYS A 129 7.13 1.97 8.75
C CYS A 129 6.60 1.42 7.44
N LEU A 130 5.37 0.92 7.52
CA LEU A 130 4.53 0.64 6.36
C LEU A 130 3.52 1.79 6.24
N GLU A 131 3.48 2.42 5.09
CA GLU A 131 2.49 3.43 4.77
C GLU A 131 1.65 2.98 3.58
N ILE A 132 0.34 3.10 3.69
CA ILE A 132 -0.63 2.73 2.67
C ILE A 132 -1.44 3.97 2.33
N ILE A 133 -1.36 4.41 1.07
CA ILE A 133 -2.01 5.61 0.55
C ILE A 133 -3.12 5.14 -0.40
N ALA A 134 -4.37 5.33 0.01
CA ALA A 134 -5.53 5.09 -0.84
C ALA A 134 -5.72 6.27 -1.79
N VAL A 135 -5.90 5.98 -3.08
CA VAL A 135 -5.96 7.00 -4.14
C VAL A 135 -7.16 6.81 -5.05
N ALA A 136 -7.73 7.90 -5.53
CA ALA A 136 -8.74 7.92 -6.59
C ALA A 136 -8.59 9.18 -7.45
N GLY A 137 -8.54 9.02 -8.76
CA GLY A 137 -8.42 10.14 -9.71
C GLY A 137 -7.78 9.70 -11.03
N ALA A 138 -7.22 10.67 -11.76
CA ALA A 138 -6.58 10.40 -13.04
C ALA A 138 -5.31 9.54 -12.88
N PHE A 139 -5.15 8.50 -13.71
CA PHE A 139 -4.00 7.60 -13.65
C PHE A 139 -2.67 8.35 -13.76
N LYS A 140 -2.62 9.39 -14.60
CA LYS A 140 -1.44 10.23 -14.79
C LYS A 140 -0.97 10.87 -13.48
N ASP A 141 -1.88 11.37 -12.66
CA ASP A 141 -1.52 12.06 -11.42
C ASP A 141 -1.20 11.05 -10.31
N VAL A 142 -1.93 9.94 -10.24
CA VAL A 142 -1.59 8.82 -9.36
C VAL A 142 -0.20 8.27 -9.68
N LYS A 143 0.15 8.16 -10.96
CA LYS A 143 1.48 7.74 -11.43
C LYS A 143 2.57 8.73 -11.02
N LYS A 144 2.33 10.04 -11.14
CA LYS A 144 3.28 11.07 -10.69
C LYS A 144 3.48 11.02 -9.18
N LEU A 145 2.42 10.85 -8.40
CA LEU A 145 2.50 10.68 -6.94
C LEU A 145 3.40 9.49 -6.60
N ARG A 146 3.12 8.32 -7.19
CA ARG A 146 3.96 7.12 -7.05
C ARG A 146 5.43 7.40 -7.40
N ASP A 147 5.68 8.03 -8.54
CA ASP A 147 7.04 8.32 -9.01
C ASP A 147 7.76 9.36 -8.15
N GLY A 148 7.04 10.28 -7.52
CA GLY A 148 7.59 11.20 -6.52
C GLY A 148 8.01 10.46 -5.26
N LEU A 149 7.12 9.63 -4.71
CA LEU A 149 7.39 8.84 -3.51
C LEU A 149 8.52 7.84 -3.72
N GLN A 150 8.59 7.17 -4.88
CA GLN A 150 9.64 6.20 -5.19
C GLN A 150 11.06 6.79 -5.20
N LYS A 151 11.20 8.10 -5.43
CA LYS A 151 12.51 8.77 -5.48
C LYS A 151 13.09 9.09 -4.10
N LEU A 152 12.26 9.01 -3.04
CA LEU A 152 12.73 9.23 -1.68
C LEU A 152 13.72 8.14 -1.30
N THR A 153 14.85 8.54 -0.72
CA THR A 153 15.90 7.61 -0.29
C THR A 153 15.47 6.74 0.88
N SER A 154 14.51 7.22 1.67
CA SER A 154 13.89 6.48 2.78
C SER A 154 13.01 5.30 2.33
N VAL A 155 12.56 5.27 1.08
CA VAL A 155 11.67 4.21 0.56
C VAL A 155 12.48 2.96 0.23
N LEU A 156 12.20 1.88 0.95
CA LEU A 156 12.85 0.57 0.80
C LEU A 156 12.14 -0.30 -0.23
N SER A 157 10.81 -0.22 -0.30
CA SER A 157 9.99 -0.99 -1.24
C SER A 157 8.68 -0.27 -1.52
N LEU A 158 8.16 -0.42 -2.74
CA LEU A 158 6.89 0.15 -3.18
C LEU A 158 6.03 -0.92 -3.85
N GLY A 159 4.80 -1.08 -3.36
CA GLY A 159 3.71 -1.79 -4.01
C GLY A 159 2.74 -0.80 -4.64
N PHE A 160 2.22 -1.13 -5.82
CA PHE A 160 1.30 -0.28 -6.55
C PHE A 160 0.18 -1.13 -7.12
N PHE A 161 -1.04 -0.87 -6.67
CA PHE A 161 -2.23 -1.57 -7.12
C PHE A 161 -3.25 -0.54 -7.59
N ILE A 162 -3.68 -0.64 -8.85
CA ILE A 162 -4.63 0.29 -9.46
C ILE A 162 -5.65 -0.50 -10.25
N LEU A 163 -6.89 -0.03 -10.20
CA LEU A 163 -8.04 -0.52 -10.94
C LEU A 163 -8.65 0.67 -11.69
N ASP A 164 -9.04 0.44 -12.94
CA ASP A 164 -9.91 1.35 -13.67
C ASP A 164 -11.35 1.15 -13.18
N ARG A 165 -12.03 2.21 -12.74
CA ARG A 165 -13.44 2.08 -12.31
C ARG A 165 -14.35 1.74 -13.48
N ASP A 166 -14.02 2.19 -14.68
CA ASP A 166 -14.91 2.09 -15.83
C ASP A 166 -14.93 0.65 -16.38
N ILE A 167 -13.97 -0.20 -16.00
CA ILE A 167 -13.89 -1.62 -16.38
C ILE A 167 -14.66 -2.53 -15.40
N VAL A 168 -15.02 -2.03 -14.22
CA VAL A 168 -15.75 -2.81 -13.20
C VAL A 168 -17.27 -2.71 -13.38
N GLU A 169 -17.75 -1.79 -14.22
CA GLU A 169 -19.19 -1.56 -14.47
C GLU A 169 -19.77 -2.32 -15.67
N GLU A 170 -18.98 -3.11 -16.41
CA GLU A 170 -19.45 -4.06 -17.45
C GLU A 170 -19.56 -5.51 -16.93
#